data_AF-A0A7Y7ZHS2-F1
#
_entry.id   AF-A0A7Y7ZHS2-F1
#
_cell.length_a   1.000
_cell.length_b   1.000
_cell.length_c   1.000
_cell.angle_alpha   90.00
_cell.angle_beta   90.00
_cell.angle_gamma   90.00
#
_symmetry.space_group_name_H-M   'P 1'
#
loop_
_entity.id
_entity.type
_entity.pdbx_description
1 polymer ?
#
loop_
_entity_poly.entity_id
_entity_poly.type
_entity_poly.pdbx_seq_one_letter_code
_entity_poly.pdbx_strand_id
1 'polypeptide(L)'
;MMHPSPLFQIEECPDLYVDACVCDEQRNLVFMSAWGRDTALQEFLARLTLGREENGLEQFHILVDGRSIPVFPNQDLLEKRTTRQFRGTLFGSMLHLWLFDRRASVPDQANHFAFALLERNEAPHHRLWPLVIETCPLPLLSHWREPVIEVLTQHQMLIALPGAIGNVCAWRLAMKLEVLEPTLGELIRHGVLTTEAQAPA
;
A
#
# COMPACT_ATOMS: atom_id res chain seq x y z
N MET A 1 -10.07 0.97 22.37
CA MET A 1 -11.45 1.03 21.84
C MET A 1 -11.37 0.70 20.37
N MET A 2 -11.96 -0.40 19.90
CA MET A 2 -12.10 -0.65 18.45
C MET A 2 -13.22 0.27 17.95
N HIS A 3 -12.86 1.27 17.15
CA HIS A 3 -13.86 2.05 16.44
C HIS A 3 -14.51 1.13 15.40
N PRO A 4 -15.84 1.16 15.22
CA PRO A 4 -16.47 0.38 14.16
C PRO A 4 -15.96 0.89 12.81
N SER A 5 -15.20 0.06 12.10
CA SER A 5 -14.78 0.36 10.73
C SER A 5 -16.00 0.26 9.81
N PRO A 6 -16.26 1.28 8.97
CA PRO A 6 -17.32 1.18 7.97
C PRO A 6 -17.01 0.05 6.99
N LEU A 7 -18.06 -0.70 6.61
CA LEU A 7 -17.99 -1.72 5.58
C LEU A 7 -18.61 -1.18 4.29
N PHE A 8 -17.89 -1.35 3.19
CA PHE A 8 -18.26 -0.90 1.85
C PHE A 8 -18.55 -2.11 0.96
N GLN A 9 -19.52 -2.01 0.07
CA GLN A 9 -19.86 -3.12 -0.83
C GLN A 9 -19.10 -3.02 -2.16
N ILE A 10 -18.80 -4.17 -2.77
CA ILE A 10 -18.36 -4.25 -4.16
C ILE A 10 -19.60 -4.43 -5.04
N GLU A 11 -19.82 -3.54 -6.02
CA GLU A 11 -21.04 -3.58 -6.86
C GLU A 11 -21.16 -4.90 -7.62
N GLU A 12 -20.06 -5.40 -8.17
CA GLU A 12 -20.00 -6.62 -8.96
C GLU A 12 -20.03 -7.90 -8.11
N CYS A 13 -19.86 -7.78 -6.79
CA CYS A 13 -19.91 -8.89 -5.84
C CYS A 13 -20.51 -8.44 -4.49
N PRO A 14 -21.84 -8.28 -4.40
CA PRO A 14 -22.52 -7.72 -3.21
C PRO A 14 -22.38 -8.55 -1.93
N ASP A 15 -21.95 -9.81 -2.06
CA ASP A 15 -21.66 -10.71 -0.95
C ASP A 15 -20.27 -10.45 -0.31
N LEU A 16 -19.48 -9.53 -0.88
CA LEU A 16 -18.19 -9.09 -0.35
C LEU A 16 -18.27 -7.68 0.25
N TYR A 17 -17.64 -7.53 1.40
CA TYR A 17 -17.60 -6.27 2.16
C TYR A 17 -16.15 -5.85 2.39
N VAL A 18 -15.79 -4.67 1.91
CA VAL A 18 -14.47 -4.06 2.05
C VAL A 18 -14.44 -3.21 3.31
N ASP A 19 -13.44 -3.38 4.16
CA ASP A 19 -13.20 -2.52 5.33
C ASP A 19 -12.04 -1.54 5.11
N ALA A 20 -11.18 -1.80 4.13
CA ALA A 20 -10.14 -0.89 3.69
C ALA A 20 -9.80 -1.11 2.21
N CYS A 21 -9.60 -0.02 1.47
CA CYS A 21 -9.06 -0.05 0.11
C CYS A 21 -8.17 1.16 -0.12
N VAL A 22 -7.00 0.93 -0.71
CA VAL A 22 -6.04 1.96 -1.08
C VAL A 22 -5.69 1.81 -2.55
N CYS A 23 -5.82 2.91 -3.28
CA CYS A 23 -5.46 3.04 -4.67
C CYS A 23 -4.46 4.19 -4.88
N ASP A 24 -3.70 4.10 -5.96
CA ASP A 24 -2.87 5.21 -6.44
C ASP A 24 -3.72 6.31 -7.12
N GLU A 25 -3.05 7.31 -7.70
CA GLU A 25 -3.69 8.44 -8.39
C GLU A 25 -4.50 8.01 -9.62
N GLN A 26 -4.14 6.89 -10.24
CA GLN A 26 -4.81 6.31 -11.40
C GLN A 26 -5.90 5.31 -11.01
N ARG A 27 -6.20 5.18 -9.71
CA ARG A 27 -7.13 4.18 -9.15
C ARG A 27 -6.66 2.74 -9.29
N ASN A 28 -5.38 2.51 -9.55
CA ASN A 28 -4.83 1.16 -9.50
C ASN A 28 -4.83 0.65 -8.06
N LEU A 29 -5.25 -0.59 -7.88
CA LEU A 29 -5.34 -1.21 -6.56
C LEU A 29 -3.94 -1.44 -5.97
N VAL A 30 -3.67 -0.81 -4.83
CA VAL A 30 -2.45 -1.03 -4.04
C VAL A 30 -2.72 -1.97 -2.87
N PHE A 31 -3.86 -1.81 -2.20
CA PHE A 31 -4.29 -2.68 -1.11
C PHE A 31 -5.80 -2.72 -1.01
N MET A 32 -6.36 -3.89 -0.69
CA MET A 32 -7.74 -4.06 -0.28
C MET A 32 -7.83 -5.16 0.76
N SER A 33 -8.65 -4.90 1.77
CA SER A 33 -9.07 -5.87 2.76
C SER A 33 -10.59 -6.06 2.62
N ALA A 34 -11.02 -7.31 2.47
CA ALA A 34 -12.40 -7.67 2.20
C ALA A 34 -12.83 -8.92 2.96
N TRP A 35 -14.11 -8.99 3.27
CA TRP A 35 -14.74 -10.04 4.05
C TRP A 35 -15.90 -10.66 3.27
N GLY A 36 -16.05 -11.98 3.37
CA GLY A 36 -17.17 -12.66 2.73
C GLY A 36 -17.17 -14.17 2.93
N ARG A 37 -18.11 -14.83 2.26
CA ARG A 37 -18.17 -16.31 2.21
C ARG A 37 -17.11 -16.85 1.24
N ASP A 38 -16.68 -18.09 1.48
CA ASP A 38 -15.66 -18.76 0.65
C ASP A 38 -16.04 -18.75 -0.84
N THR A 39 -17.28 -19.08 -1.16
CA THR A 39 -17.77 -19.12 -2.55
C THR A 39 -17.71 -17.76 -3.24
N ALA A 40 -18.16 -16.69 -2.57
CA ALA A 40 -18.13 -15.34 -3.12
C ALA A 40 -16.69 -14.84 -3.33
N LEU A 41 -15.80 -15.15 -2.39
CA LEU A 41 -14.38 -14.79 -2.47
C LEU A 41 -13.70 -15.54 -3.63
N GLN A 42 -13.92 -16.84 -3.77
CA GLN A 42 -13.35 -17.63 -4.86
C GLN A 42 -13.87 -17.17 -6.23
N GLU A 43 -15.17 -16.89 -6.34
CA GLU A 43 -15.76 -16.35 -7.57
C GLU A 43 -15.13 -15.01 -7.93
N PHE A 44 -15.02 -14.09 -6.97
CA PHE A 44 -14.40 -12.79 -7.19
C PHE A 44 -12.94 -12.92 -7.64
N LEU A 45 -12.13 -13.73 -6.95
CA LEU A 45 -10.74 -13.98 -7.35
C LEU A 45 -10.62 -14.64 -8.72
N ALA A 46 -11.51 -15.57 -9.06
CA ALA A 46 -11.51 -16.19 -10.38
C ALA A 46 -11.81 -15.15 -11.46
N ARG A 47 -12.84 -14.33 -11.26
CA ARG A 47 -13.19 -13.24 -12.18
C ARG A 47 -12.07 -12.23 -12.34
N LEU A 48 -11.32 -11.94 -11.27
CA LEU A 48 -10.11 -11.11 -11.34
C LEU A 48 -8.97 -11.73 -12.16
N THR A 49 -9.06 -12.97 -12.65
CA THR A 49 -8.02 -13.63 -13.47
C THR A 49 -8.49 -13.96 -14.89
N LEU A 50 -9.80 -13.87 -15.13
CA LEU A 50 -10.41 -14.20 -16.40
C LEU A 50 -10.35 -12.99 -17.35
N GLY A 51 -10.36 -13.28 -18.65
CA GLY A 51 -10.52 -12.25 -19.67
C GLY A 51 -11.96 -11.72 -19.72
N ARG A 52 -12.16 -10.55 -20.32
CA ARG A 52 -13.49 -9.92 -20.47
C ARG A 52 -14.53 -10.84 -21.12
N GLU A 53 -14.14 -11.60 -22.14
CA GLU A 53 -15.01 -12.57 -22.84
C GLU A 53 -15.46 -13.74 -21.96
N GLU A 54 -14.77 -13.97 -20.83
CA GLU A 54 -15.04 -15.04 -19.86
C GLU A 54 -15.69 -14.50 -18.57
N ASN A 55 -16.36 -13.35 -18.65
CA ASN A 55 -16.95 -12.65 -17.50
C ASN A 55 -15.90 -12.22 -16.43
N GLY A 56 -14.68 -11.94 -16.90
CA GLY A 56 -13.60 -11.39 -16.09
C GLY A 56 -13.86 -9.96 -15.62
N LEU A 57 -13.14 -9.57 -14.57
CA LEU A 57 -13.18 -8.24 -13.97
C LEU A 57 -11.86 -7.50 -14.22
N GLU A 58 -11.85 -6.65 -15.24
CA GLU A 58 -10.76 -5.70 -15.50
C GLU A 58 -10.76 -4.53 -14.51
N GLN A 59 -11.93 -4.23 -13.95
CA GLN A 59 -12.16 -3.26 -12.87
C GLN A 59 -13.35 -3.70 -12.04
N PHE A 60 -13.46 -3.17 -10.83
CA PHE A 60 -14.65 -3.30 -9.99
C PHE A 60 -14.92 -1.98 -9.27
N HIS A 61 -16.09 -1.86 -8.65
CA HIS A 61 -16.50 -0.62 -8.00
C HIS A 61 -16.80 -0.83 -6.52
N ILE A 62 -16.30 0.09 -5.69
CA ILE A 62 -16.61 0.16 -4.26
C ILE A 62 -17.64 1.25 -4.03
N LEU A 63 -18.74 0.90 -3.38
CA LEU A 63 -19.78 1.84 -2.97
C LEU A 63 -19.36 2.59 -1.70
N VAL A 64 -19.13 3.90 -1.82
CA VAL A 64 -18.78 4.80 -0.72
C VAL A 64 -19.75 5.98 -0.70
N ASP A 65 -20.52 6.12 0.37
CA ASP A 65 -21.49 7.22 0.54
C ASP A 65 -22.43 7.43 -0.67
N GLY A 66 -22.89 6.32 -1.26
CA GLY A 66 -23.76 6.32 -2.44
C GLY A 66 -23.06 6.63 -3.76
N ARG A 67 -21.72 6.71 -3.77
CA ARG A 67 -20.90 6.89 -4.98
C ARG A 67 -20.21 5.58 -5.34
N SER A 68 -20.27 5.22 -6.61
CA SER A 68 -19.52 4.09 -7.17
C SER A 68 -18.10 4.56 -7.50
N ILE A 69 -17.10 4.01 -6.80
CA ILE A 69 -15.69 4.34 -6.97
C ILE A 69 -14.99 3.21 -7.74
N PRO A 70 -14.47 3.48 -8.96
CA PRO A 70 -13.76 2.46 -9.72
C PRO A 70 -12.40 2.14 -9.09
N VAL A 71 -12.04 0.86 -9.17
CA VAL A 71 -10.76 0.28 -8.73
C VAL A 71 -10.23 -0.63 -9.84
N PHE A 72 -8.96 -0.44 -10.19
CA PHE A 72 -8.29 -1.17 -11.28
C PHE A 72 -7.25 -2.14 -10.72
N PRO A 73 -7.56 -3.44 -10.61
CA PRO A 73 -6.60 -4.45 -10.14
C PRO A 73 -5.55 -4.77 -11.21
N ASN A 74 -4.27 -4.73 -10.85
CA ASN A 74 -3.20 -5.24 -11.70
C ASN A 74 -2.85 -6.69 -11.30
N GLN A 75 -3.45 -7.65 -12.02
CA GLN A 75 -3.31 -9.08 -11.74
C GLN A 75 -1.85 -9.55 -11.70
N ASP A 76 -1.00 -8.98 -12.55
CA ASP A 76 0.41 -9.35 -12.66
C ASP A 76 1.25 -8.89 -11.46
N LEU A 77 0.72 -8.00 -10.62
CA LEU A 77 1.41 -7.45 -9.44
C LEU A 77 0.71 -7.80 -8.13
N LEU A 78 -0.57 -8.18 -8.17
CA LEU A 78 -1.33 -8.49 -6.97
C LEU A 78 -0.91 -9.82 -6.34
N GLU A 79 -0.73 -9.79 -5.04
CA GLU A 79 -0.68 -10.95 -4.16
C GLU A 79 -1.94 -11.06 -3.34
N LYS A 80 -2.25 -12.29 -2.90
CA LYS A 80 -3.38 -12.56 -2.02
C LYS A 80 -2.94 -13.22 -0.73
N ARG A 81 -3.56 -12.83 0.38
CA ARG A 81 -3.52 -13.56 1.65
C ARG A 81 -4.94 -13.76 2.15
N THR A 82 -5.24 -14.97 2.60
CA THR A 82 -6.57 -15.28 3.14
C THR A 82 -6.45 -15.89 4.52
N THR A 83 -7.30 -15.47 5.45
CA THR A 83 -7.43 -16.12 6.76
C THR A 83 -8.86 -16.59 6.98
N ARG A 84 -9.00 -17.72 7.69
CA ARG A 84 -10.29 -18.30 8.07
C ARG A 84 -10.55 -17.96 9.53
N GLN A 85 -10.92 -16.70 9.79
CA GLN A 85 -11.01 -16.18 11.15
C GLN A 85 -12.27 -16.63 11.90
N PHE A 86 -13.41 -16.78 11.21
CA PHE A 86 -14.69 -17.11 11.86
C PHE A 86 -15.32 -18.37 11.26
N ARG A 87 -15.32 -19.46 12.04
CA ARG A 87 -16.00 -20.73 11.71
C ARG A 87 -17.30 -20.84 12.50
N GLY A 88 -18.32 -21.47 11.91
CA GLY A 88 -19.59 -21.77 12.60
C GLY A 88 -20.45 -20.54 12.93
N THR A 89 -20.33 -19.45 12.16
CA THR A 89 -21.22 -18.30 12.30
C THR A 89 -22.61 -18.65 11.75
N LEU A 90 -23.63 -17.83 12.08
CA LEU A 90 -24.97 -17.92 11.48
C LEU A 90 -24.94 -17.83 9.94
N PHE A 91 -23.87 -17.28 9.36
CA PHE A 91 -23.66 -17.11 7.93
C PHE A 91 -22.71 -18.15 7.31
N GLY A 92 -22.29 -19.16 8.09
CA GLY A 92 -21.30 -20.15 7.68
C GLY A 92 -19.86 -19.74 8.03
N SER A 93 -18.89 -20.15 7.20
CA SER A 93 -17.49 -19.77 7.36
C SER A 93 -17.23 -18.43 6.67
N MET A 94 -16.77 -17.44 7.44
CA MET A 94 -16.37 -16.13 6.92
C MET A 94 -14.85 -16.10 6.75
N LEU A 95 -14.42 -15.58 5.60
CA LEU A 95 -13.01 -15.41 5.26
C LEU A 95 -12.67 -13.94 5.19
N HIS A 96 -11.41 -13.67 5.51
CA HIS A 96 -10.77 -12.39 5.31
C HIS A 96 -9.80 -12.51 4.15
N LEU A 97 -9.94 -11.65 3.14
CA LEU A 97 -9.08 -11.55 1.98
C LEU A 97 -8.29 -10.25 2.06
N TRP A 98 -6.97 -10.34 1.92
CA TRP A 98 -6.12 -9.22 1.54
C TRP A 98 -5.67 -9.41 0.09
N LEU A 99 -5.88 -8.38 -0.72
CA LEU A 99 -5.26 -8.21 -2.03
C LEU A 99 -4.34 -7.01 -1.96
N PHE A 100 -3.10 -7.16 -2.42
CA PHE A 100 -2.13 -6.07 -2.33
C PHE A 100 -1.08 -6.17 -3.43
N ASP A 101 -0.55 -5.03 -3.85
CA ASP A 101 0.58 -4.98 -4.76
C ASP A 101 1.80 -5.64 -4.08
N ARG A 102 2.45 -6.60 -4.74
CA ARG A 102 3.62 -7.32 -4.21
C ARG A 102 4.74 -6.39 -3.73
N ARG A 103 4.83 -5.19 -4.32
CA ARG A 103 5.82 -4.16 -3.96
C ARG A 103 5.56 -3.52 -2.60
N ALA A 104 4.42 -3.83 -1.98
CA ALA A 104 4.13 -3.54 -0.57
C ALA A 104 4.74 -4.59 0.39
N SER A 105 5.14 -5.76 -0.11
CA SER A 105 5.79 -6.80 0.68
C SER A 105 7.29 -6.91 0.40
N VAL A 106 7.72 -6.72 -0.85
CA VAL A 106 9.13 -6.77 -1.25
C VAL A 106 9.39 -5.61 -2.21
N PRO A 107 10.31 -4.68 -1.90
CA PRO A 107 10.65 -3.59 -2.80
C PRO A 107 11.10 -4.05 -4.19
N ASP A 108 10.71 -3.29 -5.21
CA ASP A 108 11.29 -3.41 -6.54
C ASP A 108 12.67 -2.73 -6.55
N GLN A 109 13.71 -3.53 -6.33
CA GLN A 109 15.08 -3.05 -6.27
C GLN A 109 15.60 -2.54 -7.61
N ALA A 110 15.07 -3.03 -8.74
CA ALA A 110 15.51 -2.60 -10.06
C ALA A 110 15.00 -1.20 -10.42
N ASN A 111 13.78 -0.87 -9.97
CA ASN A 111 13.16 0.44 -10.20
C ASN A 111 13.19 1.37 -8.98
N HIS A 112 13.83 0.95 -7.89
CA HIS A 112 13.90 1.67 -6.60
C HIS A 112 12.51 2.13 -6.12
N PHE A 113 11.56 1.20 -6.18
CA PHE A 113 10.15 1.46 -5.96
C PHE A 113 9.57 0.54 -4.89
N ALA A 114 8.77 1.10 -3.99
CA ALA A 114 8.02 0.29 -3.03
C ALA A 114 6.76 0.99 -2.54
N PHE A 115 5.87 0.21 -1.93
CA PHE A 115 4.75 0.73 -1.15
C PHE A 115 4.94 0.41 0.33
N ALA A 116 4.52 1.32 1.21
CA ALA A 116 4.31 1.04 2.62
C ALA A 116 2.83 1.11 2.93
N LEU A 117 2.31 0.11 3.63
CA LEU A 117 0.95 0.12 4.18
C LEU A 117 1.03 0.49 5.66
N LEU A 118 0.24 1.48 6.07
CA LEU A 118 0.18 1.95 7.45
C LEU A 118 -1.27 2.08 7.90
N GLU A 119 -1.47 2.06 9.22
CA GLU A 119 -2.72 2.57 9.78
C GLU A 119 -2.75 4.09 9.66
N ARG A 120 -3.94 4.66 9.39
CA ARG A 120 -4.10 6.09 9.11
C ARG A 120 -3.59 7.02 10.22
N ASN A 121 -3.60 6.55 11.47
CA ASN A 121 -3.19 7.32 12.64
C ASN A 121 -1.74 7.03 13.09
N GLU A 122 -1.00 6.20 12.36
CA GLU A 122 0.39 5.85 12.69
C GLU A 122 1.35 6.95 12.21
N ALA A 123 2.39 7.25 13.00
CA ALA A 123 3.41 8.22 12.62
C ALA A 123 4.29 7.68 11.47
N PRO A 124 4.25 8.27 10.26
CA PRO A 124 4.80 7.61 9.08
C PRO A 124 6.33 7.54 9.09
N HIS A 125 7.01 8.57 9.59
CA HIS A 125 8.47 8.72 9.48
C HIS A 125 9.26 7.54 10.08
N HIS A 126 8.81 6.98 11.20
CA HIS A 126 9.48 5.85 11.85
C HIS A 126 9.30 4.54 11.07
N ARG A 127 8.14 4.35 10.44
CA ARG A 127 7.78 3.13 9.71
C ARG A 127 8.30 3.12 8.29
N LEU A 128 8.49 4.29 7.70
CA LEU A 128 9.00 4.44 6.33
C LEU A 128 10.51 4.30 6.25
N TRP A 129 11.26 4.55 7.34
CA TRP A 129 12.72 4.46 7.30
C TRP A 129 13.27 3.08 6.91
N PRO A 130 12.81 1.95 7.49
CA PRO A 130 13.22 0.62 7.03
C PRO A 130 12.98 0.41 5.53
N LEU A 131 11.84 0.88 5.00
CA LEU A 131 11.52 0.77 3.58
C LEU A 131 12.51 1.56 2.71
N VAL A 132 12.87 2.77 3.15
CA VAL A 132 13.88 3.61 2.49
C VAL A 132 15.23 2.89 2.46
N ILE A 133 15.68 2.32 3.58
CA ILE A 133 16.93 1.56 3.66
C ILE A 133 16.91 0.35 2.72
N GLU A 134 15.82 -0.40 2.69
CA GLU A 134 15.70 -1.62 1.88
C GLU A 134 15.64 -1.33 0.38
N THR A 135 15.07 -0.18 -0.01
CA THR A 135 14.85 0.19 -1.42
C THR A 135 16.01 0.99 -2.01
N CYS A 136 16.73 1.76 -1.18
CA CYS A 136 17.81 2.63 -1.63
C CYS A 136 19.08 1.81 -1.93
N PRO A 137 19.70 1.97 -3.11
CA PRO A 137 20.98 1.33 -3.41
C PRO A 137 22.17 2.03 -2.73
N LEU A 138 21.97 3.22 -2.17
CA LEU A 138 23.02 3.99 -1.50
C LEU A 138 23.16 3.57 -0.03
N PRO A 139 24.39 3.50 0.52
CA PRO A 139 24.61 3.16 1.91
C PRO A 139 24.20 4.32 2.83
N LEU A 140 22.94 4.35 3.23
CA LEU A 140 22.39 5.35 4.15
C LEU A 140 22.70 4.99 5.60
N LEU A 141 23.15 5.98 6.39
CA LEU A 141 23.41 5.80 7.82
C LEU A 141 22.14 6.07 8.64
N SER A 142 21.97 5.37 9.76
CA SER A 142 20.76 5.46 10.59
C SER A 142 20.45 6.88 11.06
N HIS A 143 21.47 7.69 11.37
CA HIS A 143 21.29 9.09 11.81
C HIS A 143 21.01 10.06 10.67
N TRP A 144 21.06 9.61 9.41
CA TRP A 144 20.65 10.41 8.25
C TRP A 144 19.14 10.37 8.00
N ARG A 145 18.39 9.64 8.84
CA ARG A 145 16.96 9.40 8.66
C ARG A 145 16.17 10.68 8.40
N GLU A 146 16.25 11.67 9.29
CA GLU A 146 15.45 12.89 9.19
C GLU A 146 15.78 13.69 7.92
N PRO A 147 17.06 14.05 7.63
CA PRO A 147 17.38 14.76 6.41
C PRO A 147 17.03 13.99 5.13
N VAL A 148 17.22 12.67 5.11
CA VAL A 148 16.92 11.86 3.92
C VAL A 148 15.40 11.79 3.69
N ILE A 149 14.60 11.57 4.73
CA ILE A 149 13.14 11.58 4.61
C ILE A 149 12.64 12.95 4.12
N GLU A 150 13.24 14.04 4.61
CA GLU A 150 12.92 15.39 4.15
C GLU A 150 13.21 15.56 2.65
N VAL A 151 14.41 15.19 2.19
CA VAL A 151 14.79 15.23 0.77
C VAL A 151 13.82 14.41 -0.09
N LEU A 152 13.52 13.17 0.31
CA LEU A 152 12.61 12.29 -0.42
C LEU A 152 11.21 12.90 -0.53
N THR A 153 10.72 13.54 0.53
CA THR A 153 9.41 14.21 0.54
C THR A 153 9.41 15.47 -0.33
N GLN A 154 10.43 16.32 -0.20
CA GLN A 154 10.57 17.56 -0.97
C GLN A 154 10.62 17.28 -2.49
N HIS A 155 11.31 16.23 -2.90
CA HIS A 155 11.45 15.84 -4.31
C HIS A 155 10.33 14.92 -4.82
N GLN A 156 9.25 14.73 -4.06
CA GLN A 156 8.11 13.87 -4.41
C GLN A 156 8.52 12.42 -4.72
N MET A 157 9.58 11.92 -4.07
CA MET A 157 9.99 10.52 -4.13
C MET A 157 9.28 9.69 -3.07
N LEU A 158 8.88 10.31 -1.97
CA LEU A 158 8.10 9.69 -0.90
C LEU A 158 6.80 10.46 -0.74
N ILE A 159 5.68 9.84 -1.09
CA ILE A 159 4.37 10.50 -1.09
C ILE A 159 3.27 9.62 -0.47
N ALA A 160 2.29 10.24 0.16
CA ALA A 160 1.08 9.57 0.60
C ALA A 160 0.12 9.38 -0.59
N LEU A 161 -0.49 8.19 -0.71
CA LEU A 161 -1.47 7.94 -1.77
C LEU A 161 -2.83 8.58 -1.42
N PRO A 162 -3.50 9.21 -2.40
CA PRO A 162 -4.73 9.96 -2.13
C PRO A 162 -5.98 9.07 -2.03
N GLY A 163 -5.98 7.89 -2.64
CA GLY A 163 -7.16 7.03 -2.79
C GLY A 163 -7.34 6.04 -1.65
N ALA A 164 -7.53 6.49 -0.40
CA ALA A 164 -7.66 5.60 0.76
C ALA A 164 -9.04 5.64 1.41
N ILE A 165 -9.70 4.49 1.45
CA ILE A 165 -10.96 4.21 2.14
C ILE A 165 -10.66 3.33 3.36
N GLY A 166 -11.31 3.62 4.49
CA GLY A 166 -11.08 2.91 5.76
C GLY A 166 -9.84 3.38 6.52
N ASN A 167 -9.36 2.54 7.44
CA ASN A 167 -8.29 2.87 8.38
C ASN A 167 -6.86 2.54 7.88
N VAL A 168 -6.71 2.06 6.65
CA VAL A 168 -5.40 1.81 6.03
C VAL A 168 -5.09 2.95 5.06
N CYS A 169 -3.87 3.45 5.10
CA CYS A 169 -3.31 4.32 4.09
C CYS A 169 -2.05 3.68 3.50
N ALA A 170 -1.59 4.21 2.37
CA ALA A 170 -0.34 3.78 1.79
C ALA A 170 0.54 4.96 1.42
N TRP A 171 1.84 4.72 1.45
CA TRP A 171 2.85 5.61 0.94
C TRP A 171 3.58 4.94 -0.22
N ARG A 172 3.90 5.73 -1.23
CA ARG A 172 4.73 5.31 -2.35
C ARG A 172 6.13 5.88 -2.19
N LEU A 173 7.10 5.00 -2.29
CA LEU A 173 8.50 5.34 -2.49
C LEU A 173 8.85 5.06 -3.95
N ALA A 174 9.32 6.08 -4.67
CA ALA A 174 9.81 5.98 -6.04
C ALA A 174 11.05 6.88 -6.15
N MET A 175 12.23 6.29 -5.98
CA MET A 175 13.48 7.05 -5.93
C MET A 175 13.94 7.47 -7.33
N LYS A 176 14.40 8.71 -7.43
CA LYS A 176 15.05 9.27 -8.62
C LYS A 176 16.52 9.45 -8.28
N LEU A 177 17.35 8.45 -8.54
CA LEU A 177 18.75 8.44 -8.10
C LEU A 177 19.55 9.61 -8.68
N GLU A 178 19.23 10.00 -9.91
CA GLU A 178 19.81 11.15 -10.60
C GLU A 178 19.58 12.49 -9.87
N VAL A 179 18.56 12.55 -9.00
CA VAL A 179 18.31 13.69 -8.11
C VAL A 179 18.81 13.41 -6.70
N LEU A 180 18.61 12.19 -6.19
CA LEU A 180 18.94 11.84 -4.82
C LEU A 180 20.46 11.86 -4.57
N GLU A 181 21.26 11.24 -5.44
CA GLU A 181 22.71 11.17 -5.30
C GLU A 181 23.38 12.56 -5.21
N PRO A 182 23.16 13.50 -6.15
CA PRO A 182 23.77 14.82 -6.04
C PRO A 182 23.28 15.60 -4.82
N THR A 183 21.99 15.50 -4.46
CA THR A 183 21.45 16.19 -3.28
C THR A 183 22.07 15.68 -1.98
N LEU A 184 22.21 14.36 -1.81
CA LEU A 184 22.91 13.80 -0.64
C LEU A 184 24.39 14.21 -0.64
N GLY A 185 25.04 14.23 -1.81
CA GLY A 185 26.42 14.69 -1.96
C GLY A 185 26.63 16.14 -1.52
N GLU A 186 25.70 17.04 -1.85
CA GLU A 186 25.71 18.43 -1.37
C GLU A 186 25.50 18.53 0.15
N LEU A 187 24.58 17.75 0.71
CA LEU A 187 24.36 17.75 2.17
C LEU A 187 25.60 17.24 2.93
N ILE A 188 26.34 16.29 2.38
CA ILE A 188 27.63 15.85 2.93
C ILE A 188 28.66 16.96 2.85
N ARG A 189 28.80 17.64 1.69
CA ARG A 189 29.73 18.77 1.51
C ARG A 189 29.45 19.94 2.46
N HIS A 190 28.18 20.18 2.77
CA HIS A 190 27.76 21.20 3.73
C HIS A 190 27.80 20.76 5.20
N GLY A 191 28.22 19.52 5.48
CA GLY A 191 28.34 18.99 6.85
C GLY A 191 27.00 18.71 7.54
N VAL A 192 25.89 18.69 6.78
CA VAL A 192 24.56 18.28 7.30
C VAL A 192 24.50 16.77 7.48
N LEU A 193 25.05 16.03 6.51
CA LEU A 193 25.21 14.58 6.60
C LEU A 193 26.66 14.24 6.93
N THR A 194 26.88 13.64 8.10
CA THR A 194 28.20 13.28 8.61
C THR A 194 28.38 11.76 8.67
N THR A 195 29.62 11.28 8.54
CA THR A 195 29.92 9.83 8.64
C THR A 195 29.96 9.33 10.08
N GLU A 196 30.14 10.23 11.04
CA GLU A 196 30.14 9.94 12.48
C GLU A 196 28.81 10.38 13.09
N ALA A 197 28.18 9.52 13.87
CA ALA A 197 27.01 9.93 14.65
C ALA A 197 27.49 10.92 15.73
N GLN A 198 27.10 12.19 15.62
CA GLN A 198 27.35 13.14 16.71
C GLN A 198 26.71 12.60 17.99
N ALA A 199 27.51 12.48 19.06
CA ALA A 199 26.97 12.16 20.38
C ALA A 199 25.95 13.25 20.76
N PRO A 200 24.77 12.88 21.28
CA PRO A 200 23.85 13.87 21.82
C PRO A 200 24.56 14.65 22.92
N ALA A 201 24.54 15.98 22.81
CA ALA A 201 25.06 16.91 23.82
C ALA A 201 24.22 16.90 25.10
#